data_AF-A0A5J6UD43-F1
#
_entry.id   AF-A0A5J6UD43-F1
#
_cell.length_a   1.000
_cell.length_b   1.000
_cell.length_c   1.000
_cell.angle_alpha   90.00
_cell.angle_beta   90.00
_cell.angle_gamma   90.00
#
_symmetry.space_group_name_H-M   'P 1'
#
loop_
_entity.id
_entity.type
_entity.pdbx_description
1 polymer ?
#
loop_
_entity_poly.entity_id
_entity_poly.type
_entity_poly.pdbx_seq_one_letter_code
_entity_poly.pdbx_strand_id
1 'polypeptide(L)'
;MRTETSLWVEGFEVVQTDPITVGDQTVQATATPTSVTWALGEKEVVCDDGGSRDGATCTYTYQRSSAGQPGGSYKITATVAWDVAWTCEGSDCDAEGGSLGQQTMTSVPTPLVVGEIQTNTGR
;
A
#
# COMPACT_ATOMS: atom_id res chain seq x y z
N MET A 1 5.12 -20.99 -15.91
CA MET A 1 3.70 -21.02 -15.51
C MET A 1 3.26 -19.60 -15.21
N ARG A 2 1.97 -19.28 -15.33
CA ARG A 2 1.45 -17.94 -15.07
C ARG A 2 0.32 -18.04 -14.04
N THR A 3 0.52 -17.43 -12.87
CA THR A 3 -0.50 -17.35 -11.81
C THR A 3 -0.82 -15.89 -11.61
N GLU A 4 -2.05 -15.49 -11.92
CA GLU A 4 -2.53 -14.15 -11.63
C GLU A 4 -2.82 -14.01 -10.13
N THR A 5 -2.46 -12.86 -9.58
CA THR A 5 -2.62 -12.54 -8.16
C THR A 5 -3.15 -11.12 -8.06
N SER A 6 -4.30 -10.97 -7.39
CA SER A 6 -4.84 -9.67 -7.00
C SER A 6 -3.98 -9.08 -5.89
N LEU A 7 -3.67 -7.79 -6.00
CA LEU A 7 -2.90 -7.04 -5.03
C LEU A 7 -3.81 -5.97 -4.44
N TRP A 8 -3.90 -5.90 -3.12
CA TRP A 8 -4.71 -4.87 -2.46
C TRP A 8 -4.17 -4.51 -1.07
N VAL A 9 -4.44 -3.28 -0.66
CA VAL A 9 -4.17 -2.71 0.66
C VAL A 9 -5.50 -2.33 1.29
N GLU A 10 -5.79 -2.90 2.46
CA GLU A 10 -6.95 -2.50 3.26
C GLU A 10 -6.73 -1.11 3.86
N GLY A 11 -7.77 -0.28 3.94
CA GLY A 11 -7.66 1.08 4.51
C GLY A 11 -6.89 2.08 3.63
N PHE A 12 -6.87 1.88 2.31
CA PHE A 12 -6.38 2.87 1.35
C PHE A 12 -7.42 3.99 1.19
N GLU A 13 -7.55 4.82 2.21
CA GLU A 13 -8.48 5.95 2.26
C GLU A 13 -7.83 7.15 2.95
N VAL A 14 -8.43 8.33 2.78
CA VAL A 14 -7.97 9.54 3.49
C VAL A 14 -8.14 9.31 4.99
N VAL A 15 -7.07 9.55 5.74
CA VAL A 15 -7.08 9.46 7.21
C VAL A 15 -6.71 10.79 7.83
N GLN A 16 -7.21 11.04 9.03
CA GLN A 16 -6.96 12.27 9.77
C GLN A 16 -6.53 11.94 11.19
N THR A 17 -5.69 12.79 11.78
CA THR A 17 -5.42 12.72 13.22
C THR A 17 -6.62 13.22 14.00
N ASP A 18 -6.70 12.84 15.28
CA ASP A 18 -7.53 13.60 16.21
C ASP A 18 -7.04 15.06 16.24
N PRO A 19 -7.95 16.05 16.25
CA PRO A 19 -7.57 17.45 16.33
C PRO A 19 -6.99 17.78 17.71
N ILE A 20 -6.01 18.68 17.74
CA ILE A 20 -5.38 19.16 18.98
C ILE A 20 -5.66 20.66 19.12
N THR A 21 -6.25 21.06 20.24
CA THR A 21 -6.62 22.45 20.54
C THR A 21 -5.77 23.03 21.67
N VAL A 22 -5.22 24.23 21.49
CA VAL A 22 -4.44 24.96 22.51
C VAL A 22 -4.72 26.46 22.41
N GLY A 23 -5.56 27.02 23.28
CA GLY A 23 -6.05 28.41 23.11
C GLY A 23 -7.11 28.48 22.00
N ASP A 24 -7.12 29.55 21.21
CA ASP A 24 -7.99 29.69 20.03
C ASP A 24 -7.28 29.19 18.75
N GLN A 25 -6.53 28.09 18.84
CA GLN A 25 -6.00 27.35 17.68
C GLN A 25 -6.33 25.86 17.81
N THR A 26 -6.79 25.27 16.72
CA THR A 26 -7.03 23.82 16.57
C THR A 26 -6.31 23.31 15.35
N VAL A 27 -5.39 22.36 15.53
CA VAL A 27 -4.57 21.78 14.47
C VAL A 27 -5.00 20.35 14.17
N GLN A 28 -5.09 20.00 12.88
CA GLN A 28 -5.35 18.64 12.42
C GLN A 28 -4.46 18.29 11.23
N ALA A 29 -3.94 17.06 11.19
CA ALA A 29 -3.23 16.54 10.03
C ALA A 29 -4.14 15.59 9.24
N THR A 30 -4.06 15.68 7.90
CA THR A 30 -4.76 14.81 6.95
C THR A 30 -3.73 14.14 6.04
N ALA A 31 -3.82 12.83 5.89
CA ALA A 31 -3.00 12.06 4.97
C ALA A 31 -3.88 11.44 3.87
N THR A 32 -3.53 11.73 2.61
CA THR A 32 -4.23 11.24 1.42
C THR A 32 -3.33 10.21 0.72
N PRO A 33 -3.73 8.94 0.60
CA PRO A 33 -2.93 7.96 -0.09
C PRO A 33 -2.97 8.21 -1.60
N THR A 34 -1.83 8.05 -2.28
CA THR A 34 -1.69 8.40 -3.71
C THR A 34 -1.28 7.24 -4.60
N SER A 35 -0.52 6.27 -4.08
CA SER A 35 -0.17 5.05 -4.83
C SER A 35 0.35 3.95 -3.91
N VAL A 36 0.41 2.72 -4.43
CA VAL A 36 1.07 1.57 -3.79
C VAL A 36 2.14 1.01 -4.71
N THR A 37 3.38 0.98 -4.22
CA THR A 37 4.49 0.26 -4.86
C THR A 37 4.66 -1.12 -4.22
N TRP A 38 4.49 -2.16 -5.02
CA TRP A 38 4.64 -3.55 -4.62
C TRP A 38 6.00 -4.10 -5.04
N ALA A 39 6.81 -4.55 -4.08
CA ALA A 39 7.98 -5.37 -4.35
C ALA A 39 7.59 -6.83 -4.26
N LEU A 40 7.45 -7.50 -5.41
CA LEU A 40 6.89 -8.85 -5.52
C LEU A 40 7.96 -9.97 -5.48
N GLY A 41 9.21 -9.61 -5.23
CA GLY A 41 10.36 -10.52 -5.29
C GLY A 41 10.85 -10.83 -6.72
N GLU A 42 9.96 -10.85 -7.72
CA GLU A 42 10.35 -10.94 -9.14
C GLU A 42 10.49 -9.56 -9.81
N LYS A 43 9.60 -8.64 -9.44
CA LYS A 43 9.47 -7.33 -10.07
C LYS A 43 8.85 -6.33 -9.09
N GLU A 44 9.11 -5.05 -9.34
CA GLU A 44 8.36 -3.94 -8.74
C GLU A 44 7.20 -3.50 -9.63
N VAL A 45 6.02 -3.32 -9.04
CA VAL A 45 4.79 -2.86 -9.71
C VAL A 45 4.20 -1.70 -8.93
N VAL A 46 3.81 -0.64 -9.63
CA VAL A 46 3.11 0.51 -9.03
C VAL A 46 1.64 0.43 -9.42
N CYS A 47 0.76 0.61 -8.45
CA CYS A 47 -0.67 0.79 -8.64
C CYS A 47 -1.05 2.18 -8.13
N ASP A 48 -1.84 2.91 -8.91
CA ASP A 48 -2.27 4.28 -8.61
C ASP A 48 -3.41 4.33 -7.57
N ASP A 49 -3.86 3.16 -7.11
CA ASP A 49 -4.85 3.00 -6.04
C ASP A 49 -4.46 1.86 -5.09
N GLY A 50 -5.30 1.65 -4.08
CA GLY A 50 -5.13 0.59 -3.08
C GLY A 50 -5.31 -0.83 -3.61
N GLY A 51 -5.64 -1.02 -4.89
CA GLY A 51 -6.00 -2.32 -5.42
C GLY A 51 -7.39 -2.80 -4.99
N SER A 52 -7.79 -3.97 -5.50
CA SER A 52 -9.04 -4.60 -5.11
C SER A 52 -8.89 -6.10 -4.94
N ARG A 53 -9.59 -6.66 -3.94
CA ARG A 53 -9.50 -8.09 -3.60
C ARG A 53 -9.94 -9.01 -4.74
N ASP A 54 -10.87 -8.55 -5.56
CA ASP A 54 -11.36 -9.26 -6.75
C ASP A 54 -10.43 -9.12 -7.98
N GLY A 55 -9.39 -8.29 -7.90
CA GLY A 55 -8.42 -8.09 -8.98
C GLY A 55 -8.87 -7.15 -10.10
N ALA A 56 -9.86 -6.29 -9.85
CA ALA A 56 -10.35 -5.33 -10.83
C ALA A 56 -9.37 -4.19 -11.15
N THR A 57 -8.58 -3.71 -10.18
CA THR A 57 -7.70 -2.52 -10.39
C THR A 57 -6.20 -2.82 -10.38
N CYS A 58 -5.72 -3.70 -9.49
CA CYS A 58 -4.30 -3.98 -9.31
C CYS A 58 -4.05 -5.50 -9.27
N THR A 59 -3.39 -6.02 -10.30
CA THR A 59 -3.02 -7.44 -10.39
C THR A 59 -1.60 -7.61 -10.91
N TYR A 60 -1.01 -8.76 -10.61
CA TYR A 60 0.23 -9.20 -11.22
C TYR A 60 0.19 -10.69 -11.55
N THR A 61 0.72 -11.04 -12.72
CA THR A 61 0.90 -12.44 -13.12
C THR A 61 2.35 -12.86 -12.90
N TYR A 62 2.55 -13.68 -11.87
CA TYR A 62 3.85 -14.30 -11.59
C TYR A 62 4.27 -15.22 -12.73
N GLN A 63 5.54 -15.14 -13.13
CA GLN A 63 6.07 -15.93 -14.25
C GLN A 63 6.76 -17.22 -13.76
N ARG A 64 7.13 -17.27 -12.48
CA ARG A 64 7.83 -18.42 -11.88
C ARG A 64 7.21 -18.83 -10.55
N SER A 65 7.25 -20.13 -10.30
CA SER A 65 6.90 -20.71 -9.01
C SER A 65 7.81 -20.17 -7.89
N SER A 66 7.27 -20.03 -6.69
CA SER A 66 8.03 -19.64 -5.50
C SER A 66 8.86 -20.78 -4.90
N ALA A 67 8.75 -22.01 -5.40
CA ALA A 67 9.40 -23.19 -4.83
C ALA A 67 10.93 -23.07 -4.74
N GLY A 68 11.56 -22.34 -5.66
CA GLY A 68 13.01 -22.09 -5.66
C GLY A 68 13.46 -20.92 -4.77
N GLN A 69 12.53 -20.18 -4.16
CA GLN A 69 12.86 -19.08 -3.26
C GLN A 69 13.27 -19.59 -1.88
N PRO A 70 14.11 -18.85 -1.13
CA PRO A 70 14.39 -19.18 0.26
C PRO A 70 13.11 -19.32 1.08
N GLY A 71 12.89 -20.49 1.67
CA GLY A 71 11.66 -20.80 2.41
C GLY A 71 10.44 -21.14 1.54
N GLY A 72 10.61 -21.29 0.22
CA GLY A 72 9.56 -21.71 -0.72
C GLY A 72 8.51 -20.65 -1.05
N SER A 73 8.75 -19.38 -0.70
CA SER A 73 7.81 -18.26 -0.88
C SER A 73 8.51 -16.99 -1.35
N TYR A 74 7.83 -16.15 -2.11
CA TYR A 74 8.24 -14.76 -2.29
C TYR A 74 8.00 -13.98 -0.99
N LYS A 75 8.89 -13.06 -0.63
CA LYS A 75 8.68 -12.11 0.48
C LYS A 75 8.27 -10.78 -0.13
N ILE A 76 6.97 -10.52 -0.16
CA ILE A 76 6.43 -9.33 -0.80
C ILE A 76 6.22 -8.20 0.20
N THR A 77 6.37 -6.95 -0.24
CA THR A 77 6.05 -5.76 0.55
C THR A 77 5.23 -4.78 -0.27
N ALA A 78 4.35 -4.05 0.40
CA ALA A 78 3.62 -2.91 -0.16
C ALA A 78 4.16 -1.62 0.47
N THR A 79 4.47 -0.63 -0.35
CA THR A 79 4.85 0.72 0.10
C THR A 79 3.79 1.70 -0.38
N VAL A 80 3.04 2.27 0.56
CA VAL A 80 2.02 3.28 0.26
C VAL A 80 2.66 4.66 0.29
N ALA A 81 2.42 5.45 -0.76
CA ALA A 81 2.71 6.87 -0.80
C ALA A 81 1.53 7.69 -0.27
N TRP A 82 1.81 8.69 0.56
CA TRP A 82 0.81 9.56 1.18
C TRP A 82 1.19 11.01 0.99
N ASP A 83 0.28 11.83 0.49
CA ASP A 83 0.42 13.28 0.59
C ASP A 83 -0.16 13.74 1.91
N VAL A 84 0.66 14.39 2.74
CA VAL A 84 0.25 14.83 4.07
C VAL A 84 0.15 16.35 4.10
N ALA A 85 -0.94 16.85 4.67
CA ALA A 85 -1.17 18.28 4.92
C ALA A 85 -1.71 18.48 6.35
N TRP A 86 -1.59 19.69 6.85
CA TRP A 86 -2.20 20.11 8.11
C TRP A 86 -3.06 21.36 7.91
N THR A 87 -4.05 21.52 8.77
CA THR A 87 -4.88 22.72 8.89
C THR A 87 -4.76 23.28 10.31
N CYS A 88 -4.94 24.59 10.45
CA CYS A 88 -5.14 25.25 11.73
C CYS A 88 -6.33 26.19 11.63
N GLU A 89 -7.24 26.06 12.58
CA GLU A 89 -8.44 26.88 12.70
C GLU A 89 -8.40 27.71 13.98
N GLY A 90 -8.76 28.98 13.86
CA GLY A 90 -8.91 29.92 14.98
C GLY A 90 -7.94 31.10 14.91
N SER A 91 -8.15 32.10 15.77
CA SER A 91 -7.46 33.40 15.67
C SER A 91 -5.99 33.36 16.09
N ASP A 92 -5.58 32.32 16.83
CA ASP A 92 -4.20 32.15 17.29
C ASP A 92 -3.34 31.41 16.25
N CYS A 93 -3.88 31.05 15.08
CA CYS A 93 -3.14 30.41 14.00
C CYS A 93 -2.32 31.43 13.20
N ASP A 94 -1.00 31.23 13.13
CA ASP A 94 -0.11 32.04 12.27
C ASP A 94 -0.33 31.76 10.76
N ALA A 95 -0.85 30.58 10.42
CA ALA A 95 -1.24 30.17 9.07
C ALA A 95 -2.42 29.18 9.13
N GLU A 96 -3.26 29.19 8.09
CA GLU A 96 -4.45 28.32 7.99
C GLU A 96 -4.11 26.84 7.74
N GLY A 97 -2.88 26.55 7.32
CA GLY A 97 -2.43 25.20 7.03
C GLY A 97 -1.19 25.14 6.15
N GLY A 98 -0.82 23.93 5.77
CA GLY A 98 0.31 23.70 4.86
C GLY A 98 0.51 22.23 4.47
N SER A 99 1.36 22.01 3.47
CA SER A 99 1.79 20.66 3.09
C SER A 99 2.98 20.23 3.94
N LEU A 100 2.98 18.96 4.36
CA LEU A 100 4.11 18.26 4.97
C LEU A 100 4.86 17.38 3.95
N GLY A 101 4.52 17.51 2.67
CA GLY A 101 5.08 16.74 1.57
C GLY A 101 4.59 15.29 1.53
N GLN A 102 5.19 14.54 0.61
CA GLN A 102 4.90 13.13 0.42
C GLN A 102 5.67 12.28 1.45
N GLN A 103 4.96 11.39 2.11
CA GLN A 103 5.46 10.41 3.06
C GLN A 103 5.26 8.99 2.49
N THR A 104 6.01 8.01 3.01
CA THR A 104 5.86 6.61 2.61
C THR A 104 5.74 5.70 3.82
N MET A 105 4.95 4.64 3.68
CA MET A 105 4.80 3.61 4.69
C MET A 105 4.92 2.23 4.04
N THR A 106 5.91 1.45 4.46
CA THR A 106 6.16 0.10 3.95
C THR A 106 5.66 -0.96 4.92
N SER A 107 4.93 -1.95 4.41
CA SER A 107 4.48 -3.10 5.18
C SER A 107 5.66 -3.96 5.63
N VAL A 108 5.43 -4.78 6.66
CA VAL A 108 6.34 -5.90 6.92
C VAL A 108 6.32 -6.88 5.72
N PRO A 109 7.42 -7.64 5.47
CA PRO A 109 7.42 -8.65 4.42
C PRO A 109 6.43 -9.78 4.70
N THR A 110 5.57 -10.05 3.73
CA THR A 110 4.55 -11.12 3.79
C THR A 110 4.94 -12.27 2.87
N PRO A 111 4.91 -13.54 3.33
CA PRO A 111 5.20 -14.68 2.47
C PRO A 111 4.03 -14.94 1.51
N LEU A 112 4.33 -15.01 0.21
CA LEU A 112 3.41 -15.42 -0.84
C LEU A 112 3.90 -16.72 -1.49
N VAL A 113 3.09 -17.77 -1.43
CA VAL A 113 3.35 -19.04 -2.11
C VAL A 113 2.69 -19.00 -3.48
N VAL A 114 3.50 -19.15 -4.52
CA VAL A 114 3.04 -19.25 -5.91
C VAL A 114 3.33 -20.66 -6.38
N GLY A 115 2.32 -21.51 -6.32
CA GLY A 115 2.41 -22.92 -6.67
C GLY A 115 2.29 -23.21 -8.16
N GLU A 116 2.67 -24.43 -8.54
CA GLU A 116 2.30 -25.02 -9.83
C GLU A 116 1.06 -25.91 -9.69
N ILE A 117 0.06 -25.75 -10.55
CA ILE A 117 -0.97 -26.78 -10.72
C ILE A 117 -0.30 -27.87 -11.56
N GLN A 118 0.12 -28.95 -10.90
CA GLN A 118 0.58 -30.15 -11.61
C GLN A 118 -0.67 -30.87 -12.13
N THR A 119 -0.90 -30.84 -13.44
CA THR A 119 -1.79 -31.82 -14.07
C THR A 119 -1.06 -33.16 -14.05
N ASN A 120 -1.25 -33.94 -12.98
CA ASN A 120 -0.88 -35.35 -13.02
C ASN A 120 -1.91 -36.06 -13.91
N THR A 121 -1.62 -36.22 -15.20
CA THR A 121 -2.29 -37.24 -16.03
C THR A 121 -1.78 -38.62 -15.59
N GLY A 122 -2.24 -39.04 -14.41
CA GLY A 122 -2.09 -40.40 -13.91
C GLY A 122 -2.93 -41.35 -14.75
N ARG A 123 -2.24 -42.28 -15.40
CA ARG A 123 -2.69 -43.34 -16.29
C ARG A 123 -3.61 -44.35 -15.61
#